data_AF-A0A2Z5UAB8-F1
#
_entry.id   AF-A0A2Z5UAB8-F1
#
_cell.length_a   1.000
_cell.length_b   1.000
_cell.length_c   1.000
_cell.angle_alpha   90.00
_cell.angle_beta   90.00
_cell.angle_gamma   90.00
#
_symmetry.space_group_name_H-M   'P 1'
#
loop_
_entity.id
_entity.type
_entity.pdbx_description
1 polymer ?
#
loop_
_entity_poly.entity_id
_entity_poly.type
_entity_poly.pdbx_seq_one_letter_code
_entity_poly.pdbx_strand_id
1 'polypeptide(L)'
;MTAIFLAALMASAQPLPPIKVEAVPGKGFAATVATIDADQYDPVVDRIKILAEQRCGAKKVRFGRYFFDNHIDVERGVTVIKDFRQAFSCFDPATGPYKPVPADWKPSAAETTAATRFAQRFVDNLDAGNTVLLAKMMDPALETNPTEMKRFSDEAKMYQTGPGEFTLRLDGWMTNPPDAIYPGAYAYFAVLSSHPGIAGTCGGILLYRLRDGEYQISQYDVRYISQRLIDEEGFSDEELNRLCKR
;
A
#
# COMPACT_ATOMS: atom_id res chain seq x y z
N MET A 1 -45.63 20.14 -39.78
CA MET A 1 -44.33 20.62 -39.26
C MET A 1 -44.20 20.12 -37.84
N THR A 2 -43.43 19.06 -37.64
CA THR A 2 -43.32 18.37 -36.34
C THR A 2 -41.91 18.62 -35.83
N ALA A 3 -41.76 19.48 -34.83
CA ALA A 3 -40.48 19.76 -34.19
C ALA A 3 -40.19 18.65 -33.19
N ILE A 4 -39.15 17.85 -33.48
CA ILE A 4 -38.59 16.88 -32.53
C ILE A 4 -37.61 17.65 -31.65
N PHE A 5 -37.98 17.88 -30.40
CA PHE A 5 -37.04 18.32 -29.36
C PHE A 5 -36.17 17.12 -28.97
N LEU A 6 -34.91 17.10 -29.43
CA LEU A 6 -33.87 16.29 -28.80
C LEU A 6 -33.50 16.94 -27.47
N ALA A 7 -34.05 16.42 -26.37
CA ALA A 7 -33.53 16.69 -25.05
C ALA A 7 -32.19 15.94 -24.90
N ALA A 8 -31.08 16.66 -25.04
CA ALA A 8 -29.77 16.17 -24.67
C ALA A 8 -29.74 15.98 -23.15
N LEU A 9 -29.74 14.73 -22.69
CA LEU A 9 -29.45 14.36 -21.31
C LEU A 9 -27.98 14.72 -21.03
N MET A 10 -27.75 15.92 -20.49
CA MET A 10 -26.49 16.21 -19.82
C MET A 10 -26.47 15.39 -18.54
N ALA A 11 -25.75 14.27 -18.54
CA ALA A 11 -25.32 13.62 -17.32
C ALA A 11 -24.45 14.64 -16.57
N SER A 12 -25.03 15.32 -15.58
CA SER A 12 -24.29 16.15 -14.66
C SER A 12 -23.32 15.24 -13.89
N ALA A 13 -22.06 15.21 -14.32
CA ALA A 13 -21.00 14.65 -13.50
C ALA A 13 -21.11 15.31 -12.12
N GLN A 14 -21.41 14.51 -11.09
CA GLN A 14 -21.54 15.04 -9.75
C GLN A 14 -20.24 15.78 -9.39
N PRO A 15 -20.32 16.99 -8.81
CA PRO A 15 -19.13 17.73 -8.45
C PRO A 15 -18.30 16.90 -7.46
N LEU A 16 -16.98 16.83 -7.69
CA LEU A 16 -16.09 16.11 -6.79
C LEU A 16 -16.19 16.67 -5.37
N PRO A 17 -16.10 15.81 -4.34
CA PRO A 17 -16.10 16.26 -2.97
C PRO A 17 -14.95 17.25 -2.69
N PRO A 18 -15.12 18.19 -1.75
CA PRO A 18 -14.11 19.20 -1.46
C PRO A 18 -12.82 18.55 -0.91
N ILE A 19 -11.70 18.83 -1.57
CA ILE A 19 -10.36 18.40 -1.16
C ILE A 19 -9.69 19.54 -0.39
N LYS A 20 -9.30 19.30 0.85
CA LYS A 20 -8.53 20.24 1.66
C LYS A 20 -7.05 19.86 1.58
N VAL A 21 -6.17 20.84 1.36
CA VAL A 21 -4.71 20.62 1.37
C VAL A 21 -4.09 21.50 2.44
N GLU A 22 -3.49 20.86 3.44
CA GLU A 22 -2.90 21.53 4.60
C GLU A 22 -1.43 21.19 4.74
N ALA A 23 -0.65 22.14 5.28
CA ALA A 23 0.76 21.89 5.58
C ALA A 23 0.89 21.07 6.87
N VAL A 24 1.74 20.05 6.83
CA VAL A 24 2.09 19.25 8.00
C VAL A 24 3.53 19.61 8.40
N PRO A 25 3.75 20.28 9.54
CA PRO A 25 5.07 20.73 9.96
C PRO A 25 6.11 19.61 9.91
N GLY A 26 7.20 19.84 9.19
CA GLY A 26 8.30 18.88 9.04
C GLY A 26 8.01 17.66 8.15
N LYS A 27 6.79 17.49 7.61
CA LYS A 27 6.37 16.32 6.83
C LYS A 27 5.85 16.63 5.42
N GLY A 28 5.58 17.91 5.12
CA GLY A 28 5.10 18.34 3.80
C GLY A 28 3.65 18.79 3.88
N PHE A 29 2.75 18.08 3.18
CA PHE A 29 1.34 18.39 3.07
C PHE A 29 0.48 17.14 3.24
N ALA A 30 -0.78 17.34 3.58
CA ALA A 30 -1.81 16.32 3.56
C ALA A 30 -3.01 16.81 2.76
N ALA A 31 -3.45 16.02 1.78
CA ALA A 31 -4.73 16.19 1.12
C ALA A 31 -5.78 15.36 1.88
N THR A 32 -6.87 15.97 2.32
CA THR A 32 -7.95 15.30 3.04
C THR A 32 -9.30 15.48 2.35
N VAL A 33 -10.12 14.44 2.39
CA VAL A 33 -11.50 14.42 1.87
C VAL A 33 -12.36 13.70 2.89
N ALA A 34 -13.41 14.37 3.36
CA ALA A 34 -14.25 13.84 4.44
C ALA A 34 -15.00 12.57 4.01
N THR A 35 -15.52 12.58 2.78
CA THR A 35 -16.35 11.51 2.24
C THR A 35 -16.14 11.42 0.73
N ILE A 36 -15.98 10.20 0.22
CA ILE A 36 -15.88 9.88 -1.21
C ILE A 36 -16.82 8.69 -1.47
N ASP A 37 -17.74 8.81 -2.42
CA ASP A 37 -18.50 7.64 -2.90
C ASP A 37 -17.60 6.77 -3.80
N ALA A 38 -17.84 5.46 -3.88
CA ALA A 38 -16.92 4.53 -4.56
C ALA A 38 -16.60 4.91 -6.03
N ASP A 39 -17.57 5.45 -6.77
CA ASP A 39 -17.40 5.90 -8.16
C ASP A 39 -16.61 7.22 -8.29
N GLN A 40 -16.38 7.92 -7.19
CA GLN A 40 -15.62 9.16 -7.12
C GLN A 40 -14.14 8.94 -6.73
N TYR A 41 -13.74 7.72 -6.37
CA TYR A 41 -12.39 7.44 -5.85
C TYR A 41 -11.28 7.84 -6.83
N ASP A 42 -11.27 7.29 -8.04
CA ASP A 42 -10.22 7.59 -9.03
C ASP A 42 -10.20 9.08 -9.41
N PRO A 43 -11.36 9.73 -9.72
CA PRO A 43 -11.40 11.18 -9.95
C PRO A 43 -10.85 12.02 -8.79
N VAL A 44 -11.11 11.65 -7.53
CA VAL A 44 -10.57 12.35 -6.36
C VAL A 44 -9.07 12.17 -6.26
N VAL A 45 -8.55 10.95 -6.42
CA VAL A 45 -7.12 10.66 -6.39
C VAL A 45 -6.38 11.44 -7.49
N ASP A 46 -6.91 11.46 -8.71
CA ASP A 46 -6.31 12.22 -9.81
C ASP A 46 -6.36 13.72 -9.57
N ARG A 47 -7.44 14.23 -8.97
CA ARG A 47 -7.51 15.63 -8.57
C ARG A 47 -6.49 15.98 -7.49
N ILE A 48 -6.26 15.09 -6.52
CA ILE A 48 -5.20 15.25 -5.51
C ILE A 48 -3.82 15.30 -6.16
N LYS A 49 -3.54 14.47 -7.17
CA LYS A 49 -2.27 14.50 -7.90
C LYS A 49 -2.02 15.88 -8.52
N ILE A 50 -3.02 16.42 -9.22
CA ILE A 50 -2.95 17.76 -9.82
C ILE A 50 -2.71 18.85 -8.75
N LEU A 51 -3.45 18.79 -7.64
CA LEU A 51 -3.31 19.77 -6.54
C LEU A 51 -1.91 19.70 -5.90
N ALA A 52 -1.36 18.50 -5.74
CA ALA A 52 -0.03 18.31 -5.20
C ALA A 52 1.06 18.85 -6.15
N GLU A 53 0.94 18.61 -7.46
CA GLU A 53 1.83 19.18 -8.48
C GLU A 53 1.80 20.71 -8.46
N GLN A 54 0.60 21.30 -8.43
CA GLN A 54 0.43 22.74 -8.29
C GLN A 54 1.07 23.28 -7.01
N ARG A 55 0.93 22.54 -5.89
CA ARG A 55 1.52 22.93 -4.60
C ARG A 55 3.05 22.85 -4.60
N CYS A 56 3.62 21.89 -5.32
CA CYS A 56 5.06 21.70 -5.41
C CYS A 56 5.74 22.56 -6.49
N GLY A 57 4.98 23.06 -7.47
CA GLY A 57 5.49 23.97 -8.51
C GLY A 57 6.61 23.32 -9.34
N ALA A 58 7.80 23.92 -9.32
CA ALA A 58 8.96 23.36 -10.03
C ALA A 58 9.55 22.10 -9.38
N LYS A 59 9.18 21.79 -8.14
CA LYS A 59 9.59 20.57 -7.44
C LYS A 59 8.72 19.38 -7.87
N LYS A 60 9.26 18.17 -7.72
CA LYS A 60 8.49 16.93 -7.91
C LYS A 60 7.70 16.58 -6.65
N VAL A 61 6.57 15.93 -6.85
CA VAL A 61 5.72 15.43 -5.77
C VAL A 61 6.19 14.04 -5.36
N ARG A 62 6.23 13.79 -4.07
CA ARG A 62 6.38 12.47 -3.49
C ARG A 62 5.14 12.16 -2.67
N PHE A 63 4.34 11.22 -3.14
CA PHE A 63 3.19 10.72 -2.39
C PHE A 63 3.68 9.77 -1.31
N GLY A 64 3.21 10.01 -0.08
CA GLY A 64 3.38 9.09 1.04
C GLY A 64 2.16 8.18 1.15
N ARG A 65 1.86 7.76 2.37
CA ARG A 65 0.70 6.92 2.65
C ARG A 65 -0.65 7.59 2.37
N TYR A 66 -1.58 6.78 1.86
CA TYR A 66 -3.03 7.02 1.95
C TYR A 66 -3.64 6.34 3.19
N PHE A 67 -4.60 7.00 3.82
CA PHE A 67 -5.41 6.52 4.93
C PHE A 67 -6.87 6.75 4.58
N PHE A 68 -7.74 5.78 4.84
CA PHE A 68 -9.19 5.93 4.71
C PHE A 68 -9.91 4.81 5.44
N ASP A 69 -11.18 5.07 5.79
CA ASP A 69 -12.09 4.09 6.38
C ASP A 69 -13.18 3.73 5.36
N ASN A 70 -13.38 2.44 5.10
CA ASN A 70 -14.47 1.97 4.24
C ASN A 70 -15.73 1.70 5.08
N HIS A 71 -16.86 2.26 4.65
CA HIS A 71 -18.16 2.05 5.25
C HIS A 71 -19.21 1.70 4.19
N ILE A 72 -20.24 0.95 4.58
CA ILE A 72 -21.44 0.79 3.77
C ILE A 72 -22.46 1.83 4.24
N ASP A 73 -22.87 2.70 3.32
CA ASP A 73 -24.04 3.56 3.53
C ASP A 73 -25.29 2.71 3.27
N VAL A 74 -25.93 2.27 4.35
CA VAL A 74 -27.05 1.32 4.31
C VAL A 74 -28.29 1.91 3.63
N GLU A 75 -28.49 3.23 3.72
CA GLU A 75 -29.64 3.90 3.10
C GLU A 75 -29.49 3.98 1.58
N ARG A 76 -28.27 4.27 1.12
CA ARG A 76 -27.96 4.39 -0.32
C ARG A 76 -27.51 3.08 -0.96
N GLY A 77 -27.16 2.07 -0.17
CA GLY A 77 -26.64 0.80 -0.65
C GLY A 77 -25.27 0.90 -1.34
N VAL A 78 -24.48 1.93 -1.03
CA VAL A 78 -23.17 2.19 -1.66
C VAL A 78 -22.03 2.12 -0.65
N THR A 79 -20.85 1.72 -1.13
CA THR A 79 -19.62 1.83 -0.34
C THR A 79 -19.16 3.28 -0.35
N VAL A 80 -18.83 3.79 0.83
CA VAL A 80 -18.39 5.15 1.08
C VAL A 80 -17.05 5.10 1.79
N ILE A 81 -16.10 5.88 1.28
CA ILE A 81 -14.78 6.05 1.84
C ILE A 81 -14.80 7.32 2.70
N LYS A 82 -14.51 7.19 3.99
CA LYS A 82 -14.48 8.28 4.95
C LYS A 82 -13.06 8.62 5.38
N ASP A 83 -12.90 9.88 5.79
CA ASP A 83 -11.67 10.40 6.38
C ASP A 83 -10.43 10.12 5.52
N PHE A 84 -10.61 10.21 4.20
CA PHE A 84 -9.54 9.98 3.25
C PHE A 84 -8.44 11.02 3.47
N ARG A 85 -7.20 10.56 3.61
CA ARG A 85 -6.00 11.37 3.75
C ARG A 85 -4.89 10.81 2.87
N GLN A 86 -4.32 11.65 2.01
CA GLN A 86 -3.11 11.35 1.24
C GLN A 86 -2.00 12.32 1.65
N ALA A 87 -0.93 11.79 2.25
CA ALA A 87 0.26 12.59 2.54
C ALA A 87 1.08 12.81 1.27
N PHE A 88 1.69 13.99 1.11
CA PHE A 88 2.68 14.23 0.06
C PHE A 88 3.72 15.28 0.46
N SER A 89 4.89 15.22 -0.16
CA SER A 89 5.97 16.19 0.06
C SER A 89 6.55 16.65 -1.27
N CYS A 90 7.14 17.85 -1.27
CA CYS A 90 7.80 18.41 -2.45
C CYS A 90 9.31 18.19 -2.35
N PHE A 91 9.91 17.60 -3.37
CA PHE A 91 11.36 17.38 -3.41
C PHE A 91 11.95 17.92 -4.71
N ASP A 92 13.20 18.39 -4.61
CA ASP A 92 13.98 18.73 -5.79
C ASP A 92 14.72 17.47 -6.26
N PRO A 93 14.50 16.99 -7.50
CA PRO A 93 15.18 15.81 -8.01
C PRO A 93 16.71 16.00 -8.13
N ALA A 94 17.19 17.24 -8.32
CA ALA A 94 18.62 17.52 -8.41
C ALA A 94 19.33 17.28 -7.07
N THR A 95 18.73 17.75 -5.98
CA THR A 95 19.31 17.68 -4.62
C THR A 95 18.75 16.54 -3.77
N GLY A 96 17.76 15.79 -4.27
CA GLY A 96 17.14 14.68 -3.55
C GLY A 96 18.15 13.58 -3.19
N PRO A 97 18.05 12.98 -1.99
CA PRO A 97 18.99 11.96 -1.53
C PRO A 97 18.81 10.61 -2.26
N TYR A 98 17.62 10.38 -2.81
CA TYR A 98 17.28 9.16 -3.54
C TYR A 98 17.60 9.33 -5.02
N LYS A 99 18.41 8.42 -5.56
CA LYS A 99 18.88 8.44 -6.94
C LYS A 99 18.47 7.15 -7.66
N PRO A 100 18.15 7.23 -8.96
CA PRO A 100 17.86 6.03 -9.74
C PRO A 100 19.08 5.12 -9.82
N VAL A 101 18.82 3.82 -9.90
CA VAL A 101 19.85 2.84 -10.31
C VAL A 101 19.93 2.80 -11.84
N PRO A 102 21.07 2.38 -12.44
CA PRO A 102 21.15 2.13 -13.88
C PRO A 102 20.04 1.18 -14.36
N ALA A 103 19.57 1.34 -15.59
CA ALA A 103 18.49 0.51 -16.14
C ALA A 103 18.88 -0.97 -16.27
N ASP A 104 20.18 -1.25 -16.42
CA ASP A 104 20.77 -2.60 -16.48
C ASP A 104 21.28 -3.10 -15.13
N TRP A 105 21.01 -2.36 -14.05
CA TRP A 105 21.39 -2.77 -12.70
C TRP A 105 20.76 -4.12 -12.35
N LYS A 106 21.57 -4.99 -11.73
CA LYS A 106 21.13 -6.28 -11.20
C LYS A 106 21.61 -6.45 -9.77
N PRO A 107 20.81 -7.10 -8.91
CA PRO A 107 21.25 -7.43 -7.57
C PRO A 107 22.43 -8.40 -7.62
N SER A 108 23.44 -8.17 -6.78
CA SER A 108 24.45 -9.19 -6.54
C SER A 108 23.88 -10.31 -5.66
N ALA A 109 24.61 -11.43 -5.55
CA ALA A 109 24.26 -12.48 -4.59
C ALA A 109 24.26 -11.93 -3.15
N ALA A 110 25.23 -11.07 -2.80
CA ALA A 110 25.29 -10.43 -1.50
C ALA A 110 24.07 -9.54 -1.22
N GLU A 111 23.59 -8.79 -2.22
CA GLU A 111 22.37 -8.00 -2.06
C GLU A 111 21.13 -8.85 -1.89
N THR A 112 21.01 -9.92 -2.67
CA THR A 112 19.91 -10.87 -2.51
C THR A 112 19.89 -11.45 -1.10
N THR A 113 21.05 -11.90 -0.58
CA THR A 113 21.15 -12.40 0.80
C THR A 113 20.85 -11.34 1.85
N ALA A 114 21.28 -10.08 1.65
CA ALA A 114 21.00 -9.00 2.58
C ALA A 114 19.51 -8.63 2.62
N ALA A 115 18.87 -8.52 1.45
CA ALA A 115 17.45 -8.25 1.31
C ALA A 115 16.61 -9.38 1.95
N THR A 116 16.92 -10.65 1.65
CA THR A 116 16.22 -11.80 2.24
C THR A 116 16.34 -11.80 3.76
N ARG A 117 17.53 -11.54 4.32
CA ARG A 117 17.69 -11.44 5.79
C ARG A 117 16.93 -10.25 6.38
N PHE A 118 16.88 -9.11 5.70
CA PHE A 118 16.11 -7.96 6.17
C PHE A 118 14.62 -8.28 6.19
N ALA A 119 14.10 -8.86 5.11
CA ALA A 119 12.71 -9.29 5.00
C ALA A 119 12.36 -10.36 6.05
N GLN A 120 13.24 -11.35 6.25
CA GLN A 120 13.01 -12.42 7.25
C GLN A 120 12.89 -11.82 8.65
N ARG A 121 13.82 -10.94 9.04
CA ARG A 121 13.71 -10.23 10.32
C ARG A 121 12.39 -9.47 10.46
N PHE A 122 11.84 -8.93 9.38
CA PHE A 122 10.55 -8.25 9.45
C PHE A 122 9.43 -9.23 9.82
N VAL A 123 9.31 -10.36 9.12
CA VAL A 123 8.26 -11.36 9.42
C VAL A 123 8.49 -12.06 10.76
N ASP A 124 9.75 -12.24 11.20
CA ASP A 124 10.06 -12.76 12.54
C ASP A 124 9.56 -11.79 13.63
N ASN A 125 9.74 -10.48 13.43
CA ASN A 125 9.23 -9.47 14.36
C ASN A 125 7.71 -9.33 14.29
N LEU A 126 7.10 -9.60 13.13
CA LEU A 126 5.66 -9.64 12.93
C LEU A 126 5.06 -10.79 13.75
N ASP A 127 5.67 -11.97 13.67
CA ASP A 127 5.27 -13.15 14.41
C ASP A 127 5.60 -13.06 15.91
N ALA A 128 6.66 -12.35 16.28
CA ALA A 128 6.95 -12.07 17.70
C ALA A 128 6.08 -10.95 18.29
N GLY A 129 5.39 -10.16 17.46
CA GLY A 129 4.63 -8.99 17.93
C GLY A 129 5.49 -7.80 18.39
N ASN A 130 6.70 -7.67 17.84
CA ASN A 130 7.66 -6.61 18.19
C ASN A 130 7.34 -5.29 17.47
N THR A 131 6.20 -4.69 17.80
CA THR A 131 5.61 -3.56 17.07
C THR A 131 6.50 -2.32 16.95
N VAL A 132 7.32 -2.04 17.97
CA VAL A 132 8.28 -0.92 17.96
C VAL A 132 9.40 -1.16 16.94
N LEU A 133 9.89 -2.40 16.82
CA LEU A 133 10.92 -2.73 15.83
C LEU A 133 10.33 -2.72 14.42
N LEU A 134 9.14 -3.30 14.24
CA LEU A 134 8.43 -3.28 12.96
C LEU A 134 8.25 -1.86 12.44
N ALA A 135 7.77 -0.94 13.28
CA ALA A 135 7.58 0.46 12.89
C ALA A 135 8.88 1.14 12.45
N LYS A 136 10.03 0.78 13.05
CA LYS A 136 11.36 1.30 12.65
C LYS A 136 11.88 0.71 11.35
N MET A 137 11.38 -0.44 10.91
CA MET A 137 11.78 -1.08 9.65
C MET A 137 11.00 -0.54 8.45
N MET A 138 9.88 0.13 8.68
CA MET A 138 9.08 0.77 7.62
C MET A 138 9.75 2.04 7.11
N ASP A 139 9.50 2.34 5.83
CA ASP A 139 9.77 3.64 5.27
C ASP A 139 9.04 4.74 6.07
N PRO A 140 9.75 5.77 6.58
CA PRO A 140 9.13 6.85 7.33
C PRO A 140 8.02 7.59 6.58
N ALA A 141 8.05 7.60 5.24
CA ALA A 141 6.99 8.20 4.42
C ALA A 141 5.65 7.46 4.51
N LEU A 142 5.64 6.23 5.02
CA LEU A 142 4.43 5.47 5.31
C LEU A 142 3.77 5.92 6.62
N GLU A 143 4.46 6.73 7.43
CA GLU A 143 3.97 7.24 8.72
C GLU A 143 3.48 6.12 9.67
N THR A 144 3.99 4.90 9.49
CA THR A 144 3.58 3.74 10.28
C THR A 144 4.07 3.86 11.73
N ASN A 145 3.26 3.39 12.67
CA ASN A 145 3.54 3.48 14.10
C ASN A 145 3.30 2.13 14.82
N PRO A 146 3.72 1.99 16.08
CA PRO A 146 3.57 0.74 16.82
C PRO A 146 2.13 0.25 16.98
N THR A 147 1.14 1.15 17.09
CA THR A 147 -0.27 0.77 17.19
C THR A 147 -0.75 0.08 15.93
N GLU A 148 -0.39 0.62 14.77
CA GLU A 148 -0.70 -0.01 13.49
C GLU A 148 0.05 -1.33 13.30
N MET A 149 1.32 -1.38 13.66
CA MET A 149 2.10 -2.62 13.59
C MET A 149 1.55 -3.70 14.50
N LYS A 150 0.90 -3.32 15.61
CA LYS A 150 0.13 -4.25 16.43
C LYS A 150 -1.02 -4.85 15.63
N ARG A 151 -1.81 -4.02 14.95
CA ARG A 151 -2.93 -4.49 14.11
C ARG A 151 -2.46 -5.49 13.05
N PHE A 152 -1.36 -5.20 12.35
CA PHE A 152 -0.81 -6.13 11.36
C PHE A 152 -0.29 -7.43 11.97
N SER A 153 0.33 -7.37 13.16
CA SER A 153 0.76 -8.57 13.89
C SER A 153 -0.43 -9.41 14.37
N ASP A 154 -1.48 -8.76 14.89
CA ASP A 154 -2.70 -9.44 15.33
C ASP A 154 -3.40 -10.12 14.12
N GLU A 155 -3.47 -9.43 12.96
CA GLU A 155 -4.02 -9.98 11.72
C GLU A 155 -3.21 -11.18 11.21
N ALA A 156 -1.87 -11.11 11.25
CA ALA A 156 -1.00 -12.22 10.87
C ALA A 156 -1.20 -13.47 11.74
N LYS A 157 -1.67 -13.29 12.98
CA LYS A 157 -1.88 -14.36 13.96
C LYS A 157 -3.31 -14.84 14.05
N MET A 158 -4.27 -14.15 13.44
CA MET A 158 -5.69 -14.35 13.73
C MET A 158 -6.19 -15.77 13.42
N TYR A 159 -5.54 -16.47 12.47
CA TYR A 159 -5.88 -17.83 12.08
C TYR A 159 -4.85 -18.87 12.52
N GLN A 160 -3.78 -18.47 13.22
CA GLN A 160 -2.80 -19.42 13.73
C GLN A 160 -3.41 -20.25 14.86
N THR A 161 -3.45 -21.58 14.71
CA THR A 161 -3.96 -22.52 15.71
C THR A 161 -2.87 -23.37 16.37
N GLY A 162 -1.63 -23.25 15.91
CA GLY A 162 -0.49 -23.97 16.43
C GLY A 162 0.84 -23.35 15.98
N PRO A 163 1.98 -23.93 16.41
CA PRO A 163 3.30 -23.44 16.06
C PRO A 163 3.58 -23.59 14.54
N GLY A 164 4.30 -22.63 13.99
CA GLY A 164 4.77 -22.61 12.61
C GLY A 164 5.78 -21.48 12.42
N GLU A 165 6.00 -21.08 11.17
CA GLU A 165 6.85 -19.95 10.82
C GLU A 165 6.33 -19.24 9.58
N PHE A 166 6.68 -17.95 9.47
CA PHE A 166 6.60 -17.24 8.20
C PHE A 166 7.92 -17.40 7.44
N THR A 167 7.81 -17.78 6.16
CA THR A 167 8.95 -17.84 5.25
C THR A 167 8.72 -16.90 4.07
N LEU A 168 9.78 -16.65 3.32
CA LEU A 168 9.77 -15.66 2.24
C LEU A 168 10.27 -16.28 0.95
N ARG A 169 9.60 -15.93 -0.14
CA ARG A 169 10.05 -16.21 -1.51
C ARG A 169 10.29 -14.91 -2.24
N LEU A 170 11.53 -14.70 -2.70
CA LEU A 170 11.84 -13.56 -3.56
C LEU A 170 11.24 -13.80 -4.95
N ASP A 171 10.27 -12.99 -5.34
CA ASP A 171 9.57 -13.11 -6.62
C ASP A 171 10.21 -12.21 -7.69
N GLY A 172 10.94 -11.17 -7.30
CA GLY A 172 11.74 -10.40 -8.25
C GLY A 172 12.26 -9.07 -7.72
N TRP A 173 13.08 -8.44 -8.57
CA TRP A 173 13.56 -7.08 -8.38
C TRP A 173 12.96 -6.15 -9.45
N MET A 174 12.69 -4.91 -9.06
CA MET A 174 12.23 -3.84 -9.94
C MET A 174 13.21 -2.67 -9.89
N THR A 175 13.50 -2.10 -11.05
CA THR A 175 14.40 -0.96 -11.21
C THR A 175 13.62 0.28 -11.58
N ASN A 176 13.71 1.31 -10.74
CA ASN A 176 13.05 2.61 -10.89
C ASN A 176 11.56 2.50 -11.29
N PRO A 177 10.72 1.79 -10.52
CA PRO A 177 9.30 1.72 -10.85
C PRO A 177 8.70 3.14 -10.86
N PRO A 178 7.90 3.50 -11.89
CA PRO A 178 7.44 4.88 -12.08
C PRO A 178 6.52 5.39 -10.96
N ASP A 179 5.75 4.49 -10.35
CA ASP A 179 4.77 4.81 -9.30
C ASP A 179 5.34 4.65 -7.88
N ALA A 180 6.64 4.36 -7.75
CA ALA A 180 7.27 4.18 -6.44
C ALA A 180 7.57 5.52 -5.76
N ILE A 181 7.56 5.53 -4.42
CA ILE A 181 7.84 6.73 -3.60
C ILE A 181 9.23 7.33 -3.93
N TYR A 182 10.20 6.47 -4.27
CA TYR A 182 11.56 6.84 -4.60
C TYR A 182 12.02 6.15 -5.89
N PRO A 183 12.92 6.77 -6.67
CA PRO A 183 13.69 6.02 -7.67
C PRO A 183 14.67 5.07 -6.96
N GLY A 184 15.04 3.97 -7.61
CA GLY A 184 16.01 3.01 -7.09
C GLY A 184 15.59 1.55 -7.32
N ALA A 185 16.17 0.65 -6.53
CA ALA A 185 15.89 -0.79 -6.63
C ALA A 185 14.93 -1.24 -5.55
N TYR A 186 13.96 -2.08 -5.94
CA TYR A 186 12.96 -2.66 -5.06
C TYR A 186 12.97 -4.19 -5.17
N ALA A 187 12.79 -4.89 -4.06
CA ALA A 187 12.66 -6.34 -4.02
C ALA A 187 11.29 -6.72 -3.48
N TYR A 188 10.55 -7.56 -4.23
CA TYR A 188 9.25 -8.05 -3.82
C TYR A 188 9.37 -9.49 -3.29
N PHE A 189 8.88 -9.71 -2.08
CA PHE A 189 8.84 -11.03 -1.45
C PHE A 189 7.40 -11.44 -1.19
N ALA A 190 7.01 -12.60 -1.72
CA ALA A 190 5.81 -13.29 -1.24
C ALA A 190 6.07 -13.80 0.18
N VAL A 191 5.11 -13.58 1.07
CA VAL A 191 5.10 -14.15 2.42
C VAL A 191 4.38 -15.47 2.36
N LEU A 192 4.95 -16.52 2.94
CA LEU A 192 4.35 -17.85 3.06
C LEU A 192 4.23 -18.19 4.55
N SER A 193 3.26 -19.01 4.91
CA SER A 193 3.05 -19.46 6.30
C SER A 193 2.98 -20.97 6.38
N SER A 194 3.63 -21.55 7.38
CA SER A 194 3.47 -22.96 7.76
C SER A 194 2.62 -23.16 9.02
N HIS A 195 2.09 -22.06 9.60
CA HIS A 195 1.26 -22.14 10.80
C HIS A 195 -0.03 -22.91 10.53
N PRO A 196 -0.36 -23.92 11.37
CA PRO A 196 -1.68 -24.54 11.37
C PRO A 196 -2.79 -23.49 11.45
N GLY A 197 -3.88 -23.72 10.71
CA GLY A 197 -5.02 -22.80 10.62
C GLY A 197 -4.90 -21.72 9.55
N ILE A 198 -3.73 -21.53 8.93
CA ILE A 198 -3.55 -20.71 7.73
C ILE A 198 -3.43 -21.61 6.50
N ALA A 199 -4.41 -21.56 5.60
CA ALA A 199 -4.39 -22.29 4.32
C ALA A 199 -3.41 -21.68 3.31
N GLY A 200 -3.20 -20.37 3.40
CA GLY A 200 -2.35 -19.65 2.47
C GLY A 200 -2.30 -18.16 2.75
N THR A 201 -1.53 -17.47 1.93
CA THR A 201 -1.29 -16.03 2.02
C THR A 201 -1.39 -15.40 0.63
N CYS A 202 -1.94 -14.20 0.56
CA CYS A 202 -1.93 -13.38 -0.66
C CYS A 202 -1.10 -12.13 -0.43
N GLY A 203 -0.37 -11.69 -1.46
CA GLY A 203 0.43 -10.47 -1.39
C GLY A 203 1.80 -10.70 -0.76
N GLY A 204 2.39 -9.64 -0.22
CA GLY A 204 3.78 -9.70 0.20
C GLY A 204 4.35 -8.40 0.75
N ILE A 205 5.67 -8.34 0.72
CA ILE A 205 6.49 -7.25 1.24
C ILE A 205 7.29 -6.66 0.08
N LEU A 206 7.24 -5.34 -0.05
CA LEU A 206 8.12 -4.59 -0.94
C LEU A 206 9.22 -3.92 -0.13
N LEU A 207 10.47 -4.24 -0.45
CA LEU A 207 11.65 -3.62 0.15
C LEU A 207 12.20 -2.57 -0.81
N TYR A 208 12.55 -1.41 -0.27
CA TYR A 208 13.36 -0.41 -0.97
C TYR A 208 14.83 -0.53 -0.54
N ARG A 209 15.75 -0.54 -1.51
CA ARG A 209 17.20 -0.47 -1.25
C ARG A 209 17.64 0.98 -1.05
N LEU A 210 17.97 1.35 0.18
CA LEU A 210 18.51 2.67 0.53
C LEU A 210 19.92 2.86 -0.03
N ARG A 211 20.76 1.84 0.15
CA ARG A 211 22.13 1.70 -0.37
C ARG A 211 22.56 0.23 -0.26
N ASP A 212 23.79 -0.09 -0.64
CA ASP A 212 24.29 -1.48 -0.57
C ASP A 212 24.07 -2.07 0.84
N GLY A 213 23.42 -3.23 0.90
CA GLY A 213 23.11 -3.95 2.14
C GLY A 213 22.08 -3.31 3.07
N GLU A 214 21.54 -2.13 2.76
CA GLU A 214 20.61 -1.40 3.63
C GLU A 214 19.23 -1.18 2.99
N TYR A 215 18.19 -1.50 3.76
CA TYR A 215 16.83 -1.63 3.26
C TYR A 215 15.82 -1.02 4.23
N GLN A 216 14.63 -0.76 3.70
CA GLN A 216 13.41 -0.47 4.46
C GLN A 216 12.20 -1.10 3.77
N ILE A 217 11.12 -1.31 4.52
CA ILE A 217 9.85 -1.81 3.98
C ILE A 217 9.09 -0.62 3.38
N SER A 218 8.94 -0.61 2.05
CA SER A 218 8.15 0.40 1.34
C SER A 218 6.68 -0.01 1.19
N GLN A 219 6.34 -1.29 1.36
CA GLN A 219 4.97 -1.77 1.42
C GLN A 219 4.90 -3.09 2.18
N TYR A 220 3.85 -3.25 2.98
CA TYR A 220 3.41 -4.52 3.54
C TYR A 220 1.93 -4.67 3.21
N ASP A 221 1.57 -5.69 2.44
CA ASP A 221 0.20 -5.97 2.03
C ASP A 221 0.06 -7.49 1.94
N VAL A 222 -0.24 -8.11 3.07
CA VAL A 222 -0.41 -9.56 3.18
C VAL A 222 -1.81 -9.86 3.71
N ARG A 223 -2.53 -10.73 3.03
CA ARG A 223 -3.77 -11.34 3.51
C ARG A 223 -3.49 -12.76 3.96
N TYR A 224 -4.10 -13.17 5.06
CA TYR A 224 -4.01 -14.52 5.59
C TYR A 224 -5.33 -15.24 5.34
N ILE A 225 -5.28 -16.41 4.71
CA ILE A 225 -6.45 -17.20 4.37
C ILE A 225 -6.64 -18.28 5.43
N SER A 226 -7.81 -18.30 6.07
CA SER A 226 -8.14 -19.31 7.08
C SER A 226 -8.30 -20.71 6.48
N GLN A 227 -7.76 -21.72 7.15
CA GLN A 227 -7.97 -23.13 6.83
C GLN A 227 -9.46 -23.53 6.93
N ARG A 228 -10.25 -22.84 7.76
CA ARG A 228 -11.70 -23.12 7.89
C ARG A 228 -12.48 -22.91 6.60
N LEU A 229 -12.02 -22.01 5.72
CA LEU A 229 -12.65 -21.79 4.41
C LEU A 229 -12.60 -23.06 3.54
N ILE A 230 -11.53 -23.86 3.70
CA ILE A 230 -11.39 -25.14 3.01
C ILE A 230 -12.18 -26.21 3.75
N ASP A 231 -11.94 -26.34 5.06
CA ASP A 231 -12.41 -27.49 5.83
C ASP A 231 -13.92 -27.46 6.11
N GLU A 232 -14.50 -26.28 6.37
CA GLU A 232 -15.90 -26.11 6.75
C GLU A 232 -16.75 -25.56 5.61
N GLU A 233 -16.22 -24.59 4.85
CA GLU A 233 -16.96 -23.91 3.80
C GLU A 233 -16.74 -24.53 2.41
N GLY A 234 -15.78 -25.45 2.27
CA GLY A 234 -15.56 -26.22 1.04
C GLY A 234 -15.06 -25.38 -0.14
N PHE A 235 -14.36 -24.28 0.12
CA PHE A 235 -13.85 -23.40 -0.94
C PHE A 235 -12.86 -24.16 -1.84
N SER A 236 -13.05 -24.03 -3.14
CA SER A 236 -12.11 -24.49 -4.16
C SER A 236 -10.88 -23.60 -4.29
N ASP A 237 -9.80 -24.12 -4.88
CA ASP A 237 -8.60 -23.33 -5.19
C ASP A 237 -8.92 -22.07 -6.02
N GLU A 238 -9.90 -22.13 -6.91
CA GLU A 238 -10.31 -20.99 -7.71
C GLU A 238 -10.95 -19.90 -6.84
N GLU A 239 -11.79 -20.28 -5.88
CA GLU A 239 -12.43 -19.35 -4.94
C GLU A 239 -11.42 -18.72 -4.00
N LEU A 240 -10.47 -19.50 -3.48
CA LEU A 240 -9.35 -18.98 -2.68
C LEU A 240 -8.50 -17.99 -3.49
N ASN A 241 -8.22 -18.30 -4.76
CA ASN A 241 -7.49 -17.39 -5.65
C ASN A 241 -8.26 -16.09 -5.92
N ARG A 242 -9.60 -16.11 -5.95
CA ARG A 242 -10.39 -14.87 -6.05
C ARG A 242 -10.21 -13.97 -4.84
N LEU A 243 -10.01 -14.52 -3.64
CA LEU A 243 -9.71 -13.73 -2.43
C LEU A 243 -8.38 -12.98 -2.52
N CYS A 244 -7.45 -13.46 -3.37
CA CYS A 244 -6.18 -12.81 -3.64
C CYS A 244 -6.24 -11.71 -4.73
N LYS A 245 -7.35 -11.57 -5.47
CA LYS A 245 -7.51 -10.53 -6.50
C LYS A 245 -7.98 -9.21 -5.86
N ARG A 246 -7.40 -8.09 -6.30
CA ARG A 246 -7.89 -6.72 -6.06
C ARG A 246 -8.49 -6.19 -7.35
#